data_AF-A0AAW7W355-F1
#
_entry.id   AF-A0AAW7W355-F1
#
_cell.length_a   1.000
_cell.length_b   1.000
_cell.length_c   1.000
_cell.angle_alpha   90.00
_cell.angle_beta   90.00
_cell.angle_gamma   90.00
#
_symmetry.space_group_name_H-M   'P 1'
#
loop_
_entity.id
_entity.type
_entity.pdbx_description
1 polymer ?
#
loop_
_entity_poly.entity_id
_entity_poly.type
_entity_poly.pdbx_seq_one_letter_code
_entity_poly.pdbx_strand_id
1 'polypeptide(L)'
;MDWVTLGGILTTIASLVGIAIKLARDNSGLKAEMKALSKEREMEHASLSSEHKGLSSEHKGLSSDHRGLSKEHDALSKEHASIKKDTEYISDEMKYEKMARENLYKNSTKAKEILETMDFMKEVVLQNSRLTEEVGRLTVENQELSKSKQNNELDKVLRILGRIEGQLASLEGYRGTEEVQVVLKRVESELLELNN
;
A
#
# COMPACT_ATOMS: atom_id res chain seq x y z
N MET A 1 -141.59 8.02 -3.12
CA MET A 1 -140.14 8.10 -3.39
C MET A 1 -140.00 7.98 -4.89
N ASP A 2 -139.56 9.04 -5.56
CA ASP A 2 -139.57 9.09 -7.02
C ASP A 2 -138.41 8.27 -7.59
N TRP A 3 -138.65 7.59 -8.70
CA TRP A 3 -137.67 6.72 -9.38
C TRP A 3 -136.36 7.46 -9.72
N VAL A 4 -136.43 8.79 -9.88
CA VAL A 4 -135.27 9.66 -10.11
C VAL A 4 -134.34 9.74 -8.89
N THR A 5 -134.88 9.80 -7.66
CA THR A 5 -134.08 9.83 -6.43
C THR A 5 -133.39 8.50 -6.17
N LEU A 6 -134.08 7.38 -6.43
CA LEU A 6 -133.50 6.04 -6.37
C LEU A 6 -132.38 5.85 -7.40
N GLY A 7 -132.59 6.34 -8.63
CA GLY A 7 -131.56 6.33 -9.68
C GLY A 7 -130.29 7.11 -9.29
N GLY A 8 -130.44 8.30 -8.69
CA GLY A 8 -129.30 9.10 -8.20
C GLY A 8 -128.52 8.45 -7.05
N ILE A 9 -129.20 7.74 -6.14
CA ILE A 9 -128.54 6.96 -5.09
C ILE A 9 -127.78 5.78 -5.69
N LEU A 10 -128.34 5.10 -6.70
CA LEU A 10 -127.68 3.96 -7.35
C LEU A 10 -126.39 4.37 -8.08
N THR A 11 -126.39 5.52 -8.78
CA THR A 11 -125.21 6.02 -9.50
C THR A 11 -124.08 6.44 -8.55
N THR A 12 -124.42 7.07 -7.43
CA THR A 12 -123.43 7.43 -6.40
C THR A 12 -122.81 6.20 -5.74
N ILE A 13 -123.60 5.17 -5.43
CA ILE A 13 -123.10 3.88 -4.91
C ILE A 13 -122.18 3.21 -5.95
N ALA A 14 -122.58 3.13 -7.21
CA ALA A 14 -121.76 2.53 -8.27
C ALA A 14 -120.41 3.27 -8.45
N SER A 15 -120.41 4.60 -8.36
CA SER A 15 -119.20 5.43 -8.41
C SER A 15 -118.27 5.15 -7.22
N LEU A 16 -118.80 5.09 -6.00
CA LEU A 16 -118.03 4.75 -4.79
C LEU A 16 -117.42 3.34 -4.86
N VAL A 17 -118.17 2.36 -5.38
CA VAL A 17 -117.67 1.00 -5.60
C VAL A 17 -116.53 1.00 -6.63
N GLY A 18 -116.66 1.74 -7.74
CA GLY A 18 -115.59 1.89 -8.73
C GLY A 18 -114.31 2.49 -8.14
N ILE A 19 -114.44 3.51 -7.29
CA ILE A 19 -113.32 4.13 -6.57
C ILE A 19 -112.67 3.13 -5.59
N ALA A 20 -113.46 2.36 -4.85
CA ALA A 20 -112.96 1.35 -3.91
C ALA A 20 -112.18 0.23 -4.61
N ILE A 21 -112.66 -0.25 -5.76
CA ILE A 21 -111.97 -1.25 -6.58
C ILE A 21 -110.62 -0.69 -7.09
N LYS A 22 -110.61 0.56 -7.57
CA LYS A 22 -109.39 1.21 -8.04
C LYS A 22 -108.37 1.36 -6.90
N LEU A 23 -108.79 1.84 -5.74
CA LEU A 23 -107.96 1.93 -4.53
C LEU A 23 -107.39 0.58 -4.10
N ALA A 24 -108.20 -0.49 -4.12
CA ALA A 24 -107.75 -1.83 -3.79
C ALA A 24 -106.68 -2.33 -4.79
N ARG A 25 -106.87 -2.07 -6.09
CA ARG A 25 -105.89 -2.40 -7.12
C ARG A 25 -104.59 -1.62 -6.94
N ASP A 26 -104.67 -0.32 -6.72
CA ASP A 26 -103.50 0.54 -6.55
C ASP A 26 -102.73 0.15 -5.26
N ASN A 27 -103.42 -0.18 -4.18
CA ASN A 27 -102.81 -0.69 -2.94
C ASN A 27 -102.12 -2.06 -3.16
N SER A 28 -102.73 -2.94 -3.96
CA SER A 28 -102.10 -4.22 -4.32
C SER A 28 -100.84 -4.03 -5.18
N GLY A 29 -100.85 -3.04 -6.09
CA GLY A 29 -99.71 -2.65 -6.91
C GLY A 29 -98.57 -2.09 -6.06
N LEU A 30 -98.87 -1.12 -5.18
CA LEU A 30 -97.91 -0.55 -4.23
C LEU A 30 -97.27 -1.61 -3.33
N LYS A 31 -98.05 -2.60 -2.86
CA LYS A 31 -97.52 -3.71 -2.06
C LYS A 31 -96.56 -4.60 -2.87
N ALA A 32 -96.84 -4.80 -4.16
CA ALA A 32 -95.95 -5.57 -5.04
C ALA A 32 -94.65 -4.81 -5.32
N GLU A 33 -94.73 -3.50 -5.59
CA GLU A 33 -93.57 -2.62 -5.77
C GLU A 33 -92.71 -2.58 -4.50
N MET A 34 -93.32 -2.44 -3.32
CA MET A 34 -92.61 -2.44 -2.05
C MET A 34 -91.85 -3.75 -1.82
N LYS A 35 -92.45 -4.90 -2.17
CA LYS A 35 -91.77 -6.19 -2.09
C LYS A 35 -90.61 -6.31 -3.09
N ALA A 36 -90.80 -5.80 -4.31
CA ALA A 36 -89.75 -5.81 -5.33
C ALA A 36 -88.55 -4.96 -4.87
N LEU A 37 -88.81 -3.73 -4.42
CA LEU A 37 -87.78 -2.82 -3.87
C LEU A 37 -87.07 -3.42 -2.65
N SER A 38 -87.82 -4.05 -1.73
CA SER A 38 -87.21 -4.73 -0.57
C SER A 38 -86.25 -5.84 -1.00
N LYS A 39 -86.66 -6.65 -1.98
CA LYS A 39 -85.82 -7.74 -2.50
C LYS A 39 -84.59 -7.21 -3.24
N GLU A 40 -84.74 -6.16 -4.02
CA GLU A 40 -83.64 -5.48 -4.70
C GLU A 40 -82.61 -4.97 -3.69
N ARG A 41 -83.06 -4.30 -2.62
CA ARG A 41 -82.19 -3.85 -1.52
C ARG A 41 -81.47 -4.99 -0.83
N GLU A 42 -82.13 -6.12 -0.57
CA GLU A 42 -81.47 -7.29 0.02
C GLU A 42 -80.37 -7.85 -0.89
N MET A 43 -80.61 -7.91 -2.20
CA MET A 43 -79.61 -8.36 -3.18
C MET A 43 -78.43 -7.39 -3.28
N GLU A 44 -78.68 -6.08 -3.31
CA GLU A 44 -77.64 -5.05 -3.27
C GLU A 44 -76.79 -5.18 -2.00
N HIS A 45 -77.42 -5.30 -0.82
CA HIS A 45 -76.73 -5.47 0.44
C HIS A 45 -75.89 -6.75 0.48
N ALA A 46 -76.41 -7.86 -0.03
CA ALA A 46 -75.66 -9.11 -0.12
C ALA A 46 -74.43 -8.97 -1.04
N SER A 47 -74.60 -8.32 -2.19
CA SER A 47 -73.51 -8.05 -3.14
C SER A 47 -72.42 -7.18 -2.51
N LEU A 48 -72.79 -6.05 -1.92
CA LEU A 48 -71.85 -5.14 -1.24
C LEU A 48 -71.14 -5.81 -0.06
N SER A 49 -71.85 -6.65 0.70
CA SER A 49 -71.24 -7.42 1.79
C SER A 49 -70.19 -8.41 1.28
N SER A 50 -70.44 -9.06 0.14
CA SER A 50 -69.47 -9.95 -0.50
C SER A 50 -68.24 -9.19 -0.99
N GLU A 51 -68.44 -8.05 -1.66
CA GLU A 51 -67.37 -7.20 -2.15
C GLU A 51 -66.49 -6.69 -1.00
N HIS A 52 -67.11 -6.20 0.08
CA HIS A 52 -66.40 -5.75 1.27
C HIS A 52 -65.55 -6.87 1.90
N LYS A 53 -66.04 -8.11 1.92
CA LYS A 53 -65.26 -9.27 2.39
C LYS A 53 -64.06 -9.53 1.48
N GLY A 54 -64.24 -9.44 0.16
CA GLY A 54 -63.16 -9.55 -0.83
C GLY A 54 -62.06 -8.52 -0.59
N LEU A 55 -62.43 -7.24 -0.55
CA LEU A 55 -61.51 -6.12 -0.29
C LEU A 55 -60.80 -6.26 1.07
N SER A 56 -61.52 -6.69 2.11
CA SER A 56 -60.92 -6.93 3.43
C SER A 56 -59.86 -8.04 3.39
N SER A 57 -60.08 -9.08 2.59
CA SER A 57 -59.10 -10.16 2.39
C SER A 57 -57.87 -9.66 1.63
N GLU A 58 -58.07 -8.91 0.55
CA GLU A 58 -56.97 -8.31 -0.23
C GLU A 58 -56.12 -7.38 0.63
N HIS A 59 -56.75 -6.51 1.42
CA HIS A 59 -56.05 -5.62 2.34
C HIS A 59 -55.18 -6.38 3.35
N LYS A 60 -55.67 -7.52 3.88
CA LYS A 60 -54.87 -8.38 4.75
C LYS A 60 -53.67 -9.00 4.02
N GLY A 61 -53.86 -9.42 2.76
CA GLY A 61 -52.78 -9.90 1.90
C GLY A 61 -51.69 -8.84 1.72
N LEU A 62 -52.06 -7.65 1.25
CA LEU A 62 -51.15 -6.52 1.06
C LEU A 62 -50.42 -6.13 2.36
N SER A 63 -51.11 -6.15 3.50
CA SER A 63 -50.50 -5.89 4.81
C SER A 63 -49.47 -6.96 5.22
N SER A 64 -49.67 -8.21 4.80
CA SER A 64 -48.70 -9.28 5.01
C SER A 64 -47.48 -9.08 4.11
N ASP A 65 -47.70 -8.78 2.84
CA ASP A 65 -46.63 -8.57 1.86
C ASP A 65 -45.75 -7.38 2.26
N HIS A 66 -46.36 -6.25 2.66
CA HIS A 66 -45.63 -5.10 3.16
C HIS A 66 -44.74 -5.44 4.37
N ARG A 67 -45.22 -6.30 5.28
CA ARG A 67 -44.42 -6.78 6.41
C ARG A 67 -43.26 -7.68 5.95
N GLY A 68 -43.46 -8.48 4.90
CA GLY A 68 -42.40 -9.26 4.25
C GLY A 68 -41.31 -8.35 3.68
N LEU A 69 -41.68 -7.41 2.81
CA LEU A 69 -40.75 -6.45 2.21
C LEU A 69 -39.98 -5.63 3.26
N SER A 70 -40.66 -5.20 4.33
CA SER A 70 -40.00 -4.47 5.41
C SER A 70 -38.88 -5.29 6.08
N LYS A 71 -39.08 -6.60 6.27
CA LYS A 71 -38.05 -7.48 6.85
C LYS A 71 -36.89 -7.69 5.90
N GLU A 72 -37.16 -7.84 4.60
CA GLU A 72 -36.12 -7.97 3.57
C GLU A 72 -35.28 -6.69 3.50
N HIS A 73 -35.92 -5.52 3.55
CA HIS A 73 -35.23 -4.23 3.60
C HIS A 73 -34.30 -4.13 4.82
N ASP A 74 -34.77 -4.53 6.00
CA ASP A 74 -33.95 -4.53 7.22
C ASP A 74 -32.76 -5.50 7.13
N ALA A 75 -32.95 -6.68 6.51
CA ALA A 75 -31.88 -7.64 6.28
C ALA A 75 -30.82 -7.08 5.32
N LEU A 76 -31.27 -6.49 4.20
CA LEU A 76 -30.38 -5.87 3.20
C LEU A 76 -29.61 -4.68 3.80
N SER A 77 -30.26 -3.88 4.64
CA SER A 77 -29.61 -2.77 5.34
C SER A 77 -28.47 -3.24 6.26
N LYS A 78 -28.67 -4.37 6.98
CA LYS A 78 -27.62 -4.98 7.80
C LYS A 78 -26.47 -5.52 6.96
N GLU A 79 -26.77 -6.17 5.84
CA GLU A 79 -25.75 -6.68 4.91
C GLU A 79 -24.90 -5.53 4.35
N HIS A 80 -25.55 -4.45 3.91
CA HIS A 80 -24.85 -3.27 3.42
C HIS A 80 -23.92 -2.65 4.49
N ALA A 81 -24.35 -2.62 5.76
CA ALA A 81 -23.50 -2.15 6.85
C ALA A 81 -22.28 -3.07 7.08
N SER A 82 -22.45 -4.39 6.95
CA SER A 82 -21.34 -5.35 7.04
C SER A 82 -20.34 -5.16 5.90
N ILE A 83 -20.82 -5.09 4.65
CA ILE A 83 -19.98 -4.89 3.46
C ILE A 83 -19.17 -3.59 3.58
N LYS A 84 -19.80 -2.52 4.09
CA LYS A 84 -19.10 -1.25 4.33
C LYS A 84 -17.93 -1.42 5.30
N LYS A 85 -18.16 -2.13 6.41
CA LYS A 85 -17.12 -2.40 7.42
C LYS A 85 -15.98 -3.24 6.84
N ASP A 86 -16.29 -4.26 6.05
CA ASP A 86 -15.28 -5.10 5.40
C ASP A 86 -14.46 -4.30 4.37
N THR A 87 -15.12 -3.40 3.64
CA THR A 87 -14.47 -2.50 2.67
C THR A 87 -13.51 -1.53 3.37
N GLU A 88 -13.91 -0.96 4.50
CA GLU A 88 -13.07 -0.09 5.33
C GLU A 88 -11.83 -0.85 5.83
N TYR A 89 -12.02 -2.07 6.34
CA TYR A 89 -10.92 -2.93 6.78
C TYR A 89 -9.92 -3.23 5.66
N ILE A 90 -10.40 -3.67 4.49
CA ILE A 90 -9.54 -3.95 3.33
C ILE A 90 -8.77 -2.69 2.89
N SER A 91 -9.43 -1.53 2.88
CA SER A 91 -8.79 -0.26 2.54
C SER A 91 -7.63 0.06 3.50
N ASP A 92 -7.81 -0.15 4.80
CA ASP A 92 -6.76 0.11 5.77
C ASP A 92 -5.61 -0.88 5.66
N GLU A 93 -5.88 -2.17 5.46
CA GLU A 93 -4.87 -3.19 5.20
C GLU A 93 -4.03 -2.86 3.95
N MET A 94 -4.67 -2.39 2.87
CA MET A 94 -3.98 -1.95 1.66
C MET A 94 -3.05 -0.76 1.90
N LYS A 95 -3.42 0.18 2.78
CA LYS A 95 -2.53 1.30 3.15
C LYS A 95 -1.32 0.79 3.92
N TYR A 96 -1.50 -0.14 4.86
CA TYR A 96 -0.41 -0.77 5.59
C TYR A 96 0.55 -1.50 4.65
N GLU A 97 0.03 -2.32 3.73
CA GLU A 97 0.83 -3.04 2.74
C GLU A 97 1.62 -2.07 1.84
N LYS A 98 0.99 -0.96 1.41
CA LYS A 98 1.68 0.07 0.61
C LYS A 98 2.87 0.66 1.37
N MET A 99 2.70 1.01 2.64
CA MET A 99 3.79 1.55 3.48
C MET A 99 4.89 0.50 3.72
N ALA A 100 4.51 -0.76 3.95
CA ALA A 100 5.46 -1.86 4.12
C ALA A 100 6.31 -2.05 2.85
N ARG A 101 5.69 -2.01 1.67
CA ARG A 101 6.35 -2.13 0.37
C ARG A 101 7.30 -0.96 0.09
N GLU A 102 6.90 0.27 0.40
CA GLU A 102 7.77 1.45 0.30
C GLU A 102 9.02 1.32 1.18
N ASN A 103 8.86 0.83 2.42
CA ASN A 103 9.98 0.57 3.32
C ASN A 103 10.90 -0.53 2.78
N LEU A 104 10.34 -1.61 2.22
CA LEU A 104 11.11 -2.68 1.61
C LEU A 104 11.95 -2.16 0.43
N TYR A 105 11.38 -1.31 -0.43
CA TYR A 105 12.14 -0.70 -1.54
C TYR A 105 13.28 0.17 -1.04
N LYS A 106 13.06 1.02 -0.03
CA LYS A 106 14.13 1.84 0.57
C LYS A 106 15.25 0.97 1.12
N ASN A 107 14.92 -0.12 1.81
CA ASN A 107 15.90 -1.05 2.35
C ASN A 107 16.66 -1.79 1.25
N SER A 108 15.99 -2.20 0.18
CA SER A 108 16.62 -2.84 -0.97
C SER A 108 17.60 -1.90 -1.68
N THR A 109 17.27 -0.61 -1.82
CA THR A 109 18.18 0.40 -2.39
C THR A 109 19.41 0.58 -1.51
N LYS A 110 19.22 0.74 -0.19
CA LYS A 110 20.34 0.83 0.75
C LYS A 110 21.25 -0.41 0.72
N ALA A 111 20.67 -1.60 0.60
CA ALA A 111 21.45 -2.83 0.47
C ALA A 111 22.32 -2.82 -0.79
N LYS A 112 21.80 -2.31 -1.91
CA LYS A 112 22.58 -2.13 -3.15
C LYS A 112 23.74 -1.16 -2.96
N GLU A 113 23.51 -0.01 -2.33
CA GLU A 113 24.56 0.96 -2.00
C GLU A 113 25.66 0.34 -1.13
N ILE A 114 25.28 -0.44 -0.11
CA ILE A 114 26.25 -1.15 0.74
C ILE A 114 27.10 -2.11 -0.08
N LEU A 115 26.50 -2.88 -0.99
CA LEU A 115 27.26 -3.80 -1.86
C LEU A 115 28.25 -3.05 -2.76
N GLU A 116 27.84 -1.94 -3.37
CA GLU A 116 28.72 -1.09 -4.19
C GLU A 116 29.89 -0.54 -3.35
N THR A 117 29.63 -0.06 -2.13
CA THR A 117 30.70 0.40 -1.23
C THR A 117 31.64 -0.72 -0.79
N MET A 118 31.12 -1.93 -0.60
CA MET A 118 31.92 -3.09 -0.22
C MET A 118 32.85 -3.51 -1.36
N ASP A 119 32.38 -3.48 -2.60
CA ASP A 119 33.22 -3.79 -3.76
C ASP A 119 34.32 -2.73 -3.97
N PHE A 120 34.02 -1.45 -3.74
CA PHE A 120 35.05 -0.41 -3.69
C PHE A 120 36.07 -0.66 -2.57
N MET A 121 35.61 -1.03 -1.36
CA MET A 121 36.49 -1.29 -0.23
C MET A 121 37.42 -2.49 -0.46
N LYS A 122 36.93 -3.54 -1.15
CA LYS A 122 37.79 -4.66 -1.57
C LYS A 122 38.93 -4.20 -2.48
N GLU A 123 38.64 -3.33 -3.45
CA GLU A 123 39.66 -2.76 -4.33
C GLU A 123 40.69 -1.94 -3.54
N VAL A 124 40.25 -1.10 -2.60
CA VAL A 124 41.16 -0.34 -1.72
C VAL A 124 42.05 -1.26 -0.89
N VAL A 125 41.52 -2.35 -0.33
CA VAL A 125 42.30 -3.33 0.42
C VAL A 125 43.37 -4.00 -0.46
N LEU A 126 43.02 -4.37 -1.70
CA LEU A 126 43.97 -4.92 -2.67
C LEU A 126 45.05 -3.92 -3.07
N GLN A 127 44.70 -2.64 -3.22
CA GLN A 127 45.69 -1.59 -3.51
C GLN A 127 46.62 -1.37 -2.32
N ASN A 128 46.10 -1.35 -1.09
CA ASN A 128 46.91 -1.24 0.13
C ASN A 128 47.87 -2.42 0.30
N SER A 129 47.46 -3.65 -0.05
CA SER A 129 48.36 -4.81 0.02
C SER A 129 49.50 -4.67 -0.98
N ARG A 130 49.23 -4.24 -2.21
CA ARG A 130 50.27 -3.97 -3.23
C ARG A 130 51.22 -2.86 -2.79
N LEU A 131 50.69 -1.77 -2.25
CA LEU A 131 51.51 -0.67 -1.74
C LEU A 131 52.40 -1.13 -0.57
N THR A 132 51.88 -2.00 0.31
CA THR A 132 52.65 -2.58 1.42
C THR A 132 53.81 -3.45 0.89
N GLU A 133 53.56 -4.28 -0.13
CA GLU A 133 54.61 -5.06 -0.79
C GLU A 133 55.66 -4.15 -1.44
N GLU A 134 55.24 -3.09 -2.13
CA GLU A 134 56.15 -2.14 -2.78
C GLU A 134 56.99 -1.35 -1.77
N VAL A 135 56.40 -0.89 -0.68
CA VAL A 135 57.13 -0.27 0.44
C VAL A 135 58.13 -1.24 1.04
N GLY A 136 57.76 -2.51 1.22
CA GLY A 136 58.67 -3.56 1.68
C GLY A 136 59.86 -3.73 0.74
N ARG A 137 59.60 -3.84 -0.56
CA ARG A 137 60.64 -3.94 -1.61
C ARG A 137 61.59 -2.74 -1.59
N LEU A 138 61.05 -1.52 -1.60
CA LEU A 138 61.84 -0.28 -1.59
C LEU A 138 62.65 -0.13 -0.28
N THR A 139 62.15 -0.64 0.84
CA THR A 139 62.89 -0.64 2.11
C THR A 139 64.12 -1.53 2.04
N VAL A 140 63.99 -2.74 1.46
CA VAL A 140 65.13 -3.65 1.26
C VAL A 140 66.14 -3.04 0.30
N GLU A 141 65.70 -2.52 -0.84
CA GLU A 141 66.55 -1.88 -1.85
C GLU A 141 67.35 -0.71 -1.26
N ASN A 142 66.72 0.15 -0.45
CA ASN A 142 67.40 1.25 0.24
C ASN A 142 68.44 0.75 1.26
N GLN A 143 68.17 -0.33 2.00
CA GLN A 143 69.14 -0.91 2.93
C GLN A 143 70.36 -1.49 2.19
N GLU A 144 70.14 -2.16 1.06
CA GLU A 144 71.23 -2.70 0.22
C GLU A 144 72.09 -1.60 -0.39
N LEU A 145 71.47 -0.56 -0.95
CA LEU A 145 72.17 0.63 -1.48
C LEU A 145 72.99 1.32 -0.39
N SER A 146 72.43 1.49 0.81
CA SER A 146 73.12 2.10 1.95
C SER A 146 74.36 1.29 2.36
N LYS A 147 74.25 -0.04 2.49
CA LYS A 147 75.37 -0.93 2.79
C LYS A 147 76.43 -0.93 1.69
N SER A 148 76.02 -0.99 0.43
CA SER A 148 76.92 -0.95 -0.73
C SER A 148 77.75 0.34 -0.76
N LYS A 149 77.09 1.49 -0.55
CA LYS A 149 77.75 2.80 -0.55
C LYS A 149 78.72 2.96 0.63
N GLN A 150 78.34 2.53 1.82
CA GLN A 150 79.21 2.61 3.00
C GLN A 150 80.42 1.68 2.88
N ASN A 151 80.23 0.43 2.45
CA ASN A 151 81.32 -0.54 2.39
C ASN A 151 82.35 -0.17 1.33
N ASN A 152 81.94 0.24 0.12
CA ASN A 152 82.90 0.48 -0.95
C ASN A 152 83.75 1.73 -0.72
N GLU A 153 83.13 2.84 -0.30
CA GLU A 153 83.85 4.09 -0.10
C GLU A 153 84.73 4.04 1.17
N LEU A 154 84.22 3.48 2.28
CA LEU A 154 85.01 3.35 3.49
C LEU A 154 86.19 2.38 3.31
N ASP A 155 86.00 1.24 2.63
CA ASP A 155 87.09 0.28 2.38
C ASP A 155 88.17 0.82 1.44
N LYS A 156 87.80 1.68 0.48
CA LYS A 156 88.78 2.38 -0.36
C LYS A 156 89.61 3.32 0.49
N VAL A 157 88.95 4.17 1.29
CA VAL A 157 89.62 5.14 2.15
C VAL A 157 90.54 4.45 3.15
N LEU A 158 90.08 3.39 3.82
CA LEU A 158 90.88 2.61 4.77
C LEU A 158 92.09 1.94 4.11
N ARG A 159 91.94 1.40 2.89
CA ARG A 159 93.07 0.82 2.15
C ARG A 159 94.14 1.85 1.81
N ILE A 160 93.72 3.03 1.34
CA ILE A 160 94.66 4.11 1.00
C ILE A 160 95.36 4.61 2.27
N LEU A 161 94.62 4.84 3.36
CA LEU A 161 95.19 5.21 4.66
C LEU A 161 96.23 4.20 5.14
N GLY A 162 95.93 2.89 5.08
CA GLY A 162 96.88 1.86 5.49
C GLY A 162 98.16 1.82 4.66
N ARG A 163 98.08 2.12 3.34
CA ARG A 163 99.27 2.26 2.48
C ARG A 163 100.11 3.48 2.86
N ILE A 164 99.47 4.62 3.10
CA ILE A 164 100.13 5.85 3.57
C ILE A 164 100.81 5.61 4.92
N GLU A 165 100.13 4.97 5.88
CA GLU A 165 100.71 4.64 7.19
C GLU A 165 101.94 3.75 7.06
N GLY A 166 101.90 2.71 6.23
CA GLY A 166 103.05 1.85 5.97
C GLY A 166 104.23 2.59 5.32
N GLN A 167 103.95 3.52 4.41
CA GLN A 167 104.96 4.38 3.80
C GLN A 167 105.58 5.34 4.81
N LEU A 168 104.77 5.96 5.67
CA LEU A 168 105.25 6.83 6.75
C LEU A 168 106.06 6.05 7.80
N ALA A 169 105.66 4.83 8.15
CA ALA A 169 106.43 3.98 9.07
C ALA A 169 107.82 3.65 8.52
N SER A 170 107.96 3.51 7.20
CA SER A 170 109.27 3.31 6.56
C SER A 170 110.20 4.54 6.70
N LEU A 171 109.67 5.73 7.00
CA LEU A 171 110.46 6.94 7.21
C LEU A 171 111.36 6.88 8.45
N GLU A 172 110.99 6.09 9.45
CA GLU A 172 111.75 5.95 10.69
C GLU A 172 113.15 5.32 10.46
N GLY A 173 113.36 4.67 9.30
CA GLY A 173 114.62 4.03 8.93
C GLY A 173 115.52 4.80 7.96
N TYR A 174 115.08 5.91 7.37
CA TYR A 174 115.87 6.66 6.37
C TYR A 174 116.80 7.70 7.02
N ARG A 175 118.01 7.86 6.45
CA ARG A 175 119.01 8.84 6.92
C ARG A 175 119.27 9.98 5.91
N GLY A 176 118.76 9.88 4.68
CA GLY A 176 118.95 10.88 3.61
C GLY A 176 117.66 11.66 3.26
N THR A 177 117.80 12.93 2.90
CA THR A 177 116.68 13.82 2.52
C THR A 177 116.02 13.45 1.19
N GLU A 178 116.74 12.83 0.27
CA GLU A 178 116.23 12.40 -1.04
C GLU A 178 115.31 11.19 -0.93
N GLU A 179 115.64 10.24 -0.05
CA GLU A 179 114.83 9.03 0.24
C GLU A 179 113.50 9.43 0.88
N VAL A 180 113.55 10.37 1.83
CA VAL A 180 112.37 10.97 2.46
C VAL A 180 111.49 11.68 1.44
N GLN A 181 112.07 12.43 0.49
CA GLN A 181 111.30 13.09 -0.57
C GLN A 181 110.57 12.11 -1.49
N VAL A 182 111.19 10.97 -1.83
CA VAL A 182 110.55 9.95 -2.68
C VAL A 182 109.34 9.33 -2.00
N VAL A 183 109.44 9.05 -0.71
CA VAL A 183 108.32 8.53 0.09
C VAL A 183 107.21 9.56 0.22
N LEU A 184 107.54 10.82 0.48
CA LEU A 184 106.56 11.91 0.57
C LEU A 184 105.79 12.13 -0.74
N LYS A 185 106.45 12.07 -1.90
CA LYS A 185 105.76 12.16 -3.22
C LYS A 185 104.80 11.00 -3.47
N ARG A 186 105.11 9.82 -2.92
CA ARG A 186 104.24 8.64 -3.03
C ARG A 186 103.00 8.80 -2.16
N VAL A 187 103.17 9.25 -0.92
CA VAL A 187 102.07 9.60 -0.02
C VAL A 187 101.18 10.70 -0.64
N GLU A 188 101.77 11.72 -1.25
CA GLU A 188 101.03 12.80 -1.93
C GLU A 188 100.20 12.26 -3.10
N SER A 189 100.74 11.34 -3.89
CA SER A 189 100.01 10.70 -5.00
C SER A 189 98.82 9.88 -4.49
N GLU A 190 98.99 9.15 -3.39
CA GLU A 190 97.91 8.37 -2.78
C GLU A 190 96.84 9.26 -2.11
N LEU A 191 97.21 10.43 -1.58
CA LEU A 191 96.24 11.43 -1.11
C LEU A 191 95.45 12.06 -2.26
N LEU A 192 96.04 12.22 -3.45
CA LEU A 192 95.32 12.69 -4.64
C LEU A 192 94.32 11.63 -5.16
N GLU A 193 94.61 10.34 -4.99
CA GLU A 193 93.65 9.24 -5.29
C GLU A 193 92.41 9.28 -4.39
N LEU A 194 92.47 9.91 -3.20
CA LEU A 194 91.31 10.08 -2.32
C LEU A 194 90.40 11.25 -2.72
N ASN A 195 90.89 12.17 -3.56
CA ASN A 195 90.21 13.43 -3.89
C ASN A 195 89.52 13.41 -5.27
N ASN A 196 89.60 12.29 -5.99
CA ASN A 196 88.95 12.01 -7.28
C ASN A 196 87.94 10.86 -7.14
#